data_AF-A0A1Y2TQL4-F1
#
_entry.id   AF-A0A1Y2TQL4-F1
#
_cell.length_a   1.000
_cell.length_b   1.000
_cell.length_c   1.000
_cell.angle_alpha   90.00
_cell.angle_beta   90.00
_cell.angle_gamma   90.00
#
_symmetry.space_group_name_H-M   'P 1'
#
loop_
_entity.id
_entity.type
_entity.pdbx_description
1 polymer ?
#
loop_
_entity_poly.entity_id
_entity_poly.type
_entity_poly.pdbx_seq_one_letter_code
_entity_poly.pdbx_strand_id
1 'polypeptide(L)' 'MPQYKTGQTVRYKPVGGPDSNTSESTGKITDVLTEPGVQAERNVQASAEEPRYEIQNDNTGKVTTVYEKNILGTA' A
#
# COMPACT_ATOMS: atom_id res chain seq x y z
N MET A 1 10.77 7.94 8.13
CA MET A 1 9.72 8.62 7.33
C MET A 1 9.28 7.66 6.24
N PRO A 2 7.98 7.58 5.92
CA PRO A 2 7.48 6.68 4.88
C PRO A 2 8.18 6.97 3.54
N GLN A 3 8.59 5.91 2.84
CA GLN A 3 9.32 5.99 1.58
C GLN A 3 8.46 6.52 0.43
N TYR A 4 7.16 6.23 0.47
CA TYR A 4 6.21 6.65 -0.55
C TYR A 4 5.20 7.64 0.01
N LYS A 5 4.51 8.36 -0.88
CA LYS A 5 3.57 9.42 -0.50
C LYS A 5 2.31 9.39 -1.34
N THR A 6 1.24 9.93 -0.79
CA THR A 6 -0.04 10.12 -1.47
C THR A 6 0.15 10.78 -2.83
N GLY A 7 -0.58 10.28 -3.82
CA GLY A 7 -0.53 10.75 -5.20
C GLY A 7 0.45 10.00 -6.10
N GLN A 8 1.41 9.25 -5.55
CA GLN A 8 2.34 8.44 -6.35
C GLN A 8 1.65 7.19 -6.90
N THR A 9 1.97 6.85 -8.15
CA THR A 9 1.65 5.55 -8.74
C THR A 9 2.79 4.58 -8.45
N VAL A 10 2.46 3.38 -8.00
CA VAL A 10 3.43 2.37 -7.58
C VAL A 10 3.12 0.99 -8.14
N ARG A 11 4.15 0.16 -8.29
CA ARG A 11 4.03 -1.29 -8.48
C ARG A 11 4.05 -1.98 -7.13
N TYR A 12 3.14 -2.92 -6.89
CA TYR A 12 3.00 -3.58 -5.59
C TYR A 12 2.44 -5.00 -5.67
N LYS A 13 2.62 -5.76 -4.59
CA LYS A 13 2.02 -7.08 -4.36
C LYS A 13 0.86 -6.95 -3.36
N PRO A 14 -0.41 -7.15 -3.76
CA PRO A 14 -1.57 -6.88 -2.90
C PRO A 14 -1.74 -7.87 -1.74
N VAL A 15 -1.20 -9.08 -1.88
CA VAL A 15 -1.30 -10.16 -0.89
C VAL A 15 0.08 -10.78 -0.70
N GLY A 16 0.38 -11.24 0.52
CA GLY A 16 1.67 -11.83 0.87
C GLY A 16 2.74 -10.78 1.15
N GLY A 17 4.00 -11.13 0.92
CA GLY A 17 5.15 -10.22 0.98
C GLY A 17 5.72 -9.92 -0.41
N PRO A 18 6.83 -9.17 -0.49
CA PRO A 18 7.53 -8.88 -1.75
C PRO A 18 7.89 -10.16 -2.52
N ASP A 19 8.29 -11.22 -1.82
CA ASP A 19 8.71 -12.51 -2.38
C ASP A 19 7.54 -13.48 -2.66
N SER A 20 6.29 -13.01 -2.56
CA SER A 20 5.14 -13.86 -2.84
C SER A 20 4.95 -14.12 -4.33
N ASN A 21 4.37 -15.28 -4.65
CA ASN A 21 3.95 -15.64 -6.01
C ASN A 21 2.69 -14.88 -6.48
N THR A 22 2.16 -13.96 -5.68
CA THR A 22 1.02 -13.12 -6.09
C THR A 22 1.41 -12.23 -7.25
N SER A 23 0.54 -12.07 -8.23
CA SER A 23 0.78 -11.16 -9.36
C SER A 23 0.99 -9.72 -8.89
N GLU A 24 1.86 -9.01 -9.59
CA GLU A 24 2.05 -7.57 -9.37
C GLU A 24 0.83 -6.79 -9.87
N SER A 25 0.63 -5.62 -9.29
CA SER A 25 -0.39 -4.66 -9.70
C SER A 25 0.18 -3.25 -9.68
N THR A 26 -0.46 -2.35 -10.42
CA THR A 26 -0.22 -0.91 -10.32
C THR A 26 -1.39 -0.22 -9.65
N GLY A 27 -1.10 0.88 -8.95
CA GLY A 27 -2.12 1.68 -8.31
C GLY A 27 -1.58 2.98 -7.77
N LYS A 28 -2.49 3.89 -7.45
CA LYS A 28 -2.18 5.20 -6.85
C LYS A 28 -2.33 5.15 -5.34
N ILE A 29 -1.33 5.64 -4.62
CA ILE A 29 -1.40 5.81 -3.17
C ILE A 29 -2.41 6.91 -2.85
N THR A 30 -3.44 6.57 -2.09
CA THR A 30 -4.50 7.49 -1.64
C THR A 30 -4.28 7.98 -0.21
N ASP A 31 -3.64 7.18 0.63
CA ASP A 31 -3.37 7.53 2.02
C ASP A 31 -2.15 6.77 2.60
N VAL A 32 -1.51 7.35 3.61
CA VAL A 32 -0.34 6.79 4.31
C VAL A 32 -0.51 6.95 5.82
N LEU A 33 -0.60 5.83 6.53
CA LEU A 33 -0.65 5.82 8.00
C LEU A 33 0.70 5.43 8.60
N THR A 34 1.15 6.22 9.57
CA THR A 34 2.31 5.95 10.44
C THR A 34 1.90 5.76 11.90
N GLU A 35 0.60 5.69 12.17
CA GLU A 35 -0.02 5.45 13.48
C GLU A 35 -1.31 4.63 13.26
N PRO A 36 -1.85 3.93 14.28
CA PRO A 36 -3.07 3.16 14.13
C PRO A 36 -4.24 4.00 13.60
N GLY A 37 -5.01 3.47 12.66
CA GLY A 37 -6.10 4.20 12.02
C GLY A 37 -6.98 3.32 11.16
N VAL A 38 -7.72 3.94 10.23
CA VAL A 38 -8.65 3.24 9.33
C VAL A 38 -8.23 3.48 7.89
N GLN A 39 -8.09 2.39 7.12
CA GLN A 39 -7.86 2.40 5.66
C GLN A 39 -8.62 1.24 5.04
N ALA A 40 -9.11 1.40 3.81
CA ALA A 40 -9.93 0.42 3.11
C ALA A 40 -11.06 -0.16 4.00
N GLU A 41 -11.76 0.74 4.72
CA GLU A 41 -12.90 0.42 5.60
C GLU A 41 -12.58 -0.53 6.77
N ARG A 42 -11.30 -0.70 7.15
CA ARG A 42 -10.86 -1.55 8.26
C ARG A 42 -9.89 -0.83 9.19
N ASN A 43 -9.87 -1.25 10.46
CA ASN A 43 -8.83 -0.83 11.41
C ASN A 43 -7.49 -1.44 11.02
N VAL A 44 -6.45 -0.62 11.00
CA VAL A 44 -5.10 -1.01 10.60
C VAL A 44 -4.11 -0.57 11.69
N GLN A 45 -3.29 -1.51 12.13
CA GLN A 45 -2.13 -1.19 12.95
C GLN A 45 -0.99 -0.70 12.06
N ALA A 46 -0.59 0.55 12.26
CA ALA A 46 0.56 1.18 11.62
C ALA A 46 1.47 1.82 12.67
N SER A 47 2.74 1.99 12.31
CA SER A 47 3.71 2.75 13.10
C SER A 47 4.66 3.49 12.15
N ALA A 48 5.52 4.35 12.69
CA ALA A 48 6.54 5.02 11.90
C ALA A 48 7.57 4.05 11.29
N GLU A 49 7.77 2.88 11.90
CA GLU A 49 8.67 1.82 11.44
C GLU A 49 7.97 0.83 10.48
N GLU A 50 6.67 0.62 10.66
CA GLU A 50 5.82 -0.21 9.79
C GLU A 50 4.63 0.60 9.26
N PRO A 51 4.88 1.54 8.33
CA PRO A 51 3.82 2.34 7.75
C PRO A 51 2.90 1.51 6.85
N ARG A 52 1.68 2.02 6.67
CA ARG A 52 0.60 1.39 5.90
C ARG A 52 0.18 2.29 4.76
N TYR A 53 0.05 1.70 3.59
CA TYR A 53 -0.24 2.40 2.36
C TYR A 53 -1.60 1.95 1.85
N GLU A 54 -2.52 2.90 1.72
CA GLU A 54 -3.75 2.71 0.99
C GLU A 54 -3.49 2.95 -0.49
N ILE A 55 -3.83 1.97 -1.33
CA ILE A 55 -3.59 1.99 -2.76
C ILE A 55 -4.90 1.70 -3.49
N GLN A 56 -5.29 2.62 -4.37
CA GLN A 56 -6.34 2.38 -5.35
C GLN A 56 -5.75 1.70 -6.58
N ASN A 57 -6.19 0.48 -6.86
CA ASN A 57 -5.72 -0.33 -7.98
C ASN A 57 -6.17 0.23 -9.32
N ASP A 58 -5.27 0.39 -10.28
CA ASP A 58 -5.57 1.02 -11.58
C ASP A 58 -6.51 0.17 -12.45
N ASN A 59 -6.44 -1.16 -12.34
CA ASN A 59 -7.23 -2.07 -13.17
C ASN A 59 -8.67 -2.25 -12.67
N THR A 60 -8.85 -2.22 -11.35
CA THR A 60 -10.13 -2.58 -10.71
C THR A 60 -10.82 -1.42 -10.00
N GLY A 61 -10.11 -0.31 -9.76
CA GLY A 61 -10.59 0.82 -8.96
C GLY A 61 -10.75 0.52 -7.47
N LYS A 62 -10.51 -0.72 -7.04
CA LYS A 62 -10.63 -1.15 -5.64
C LYS A 62 -9.48 -0.63 -4.81
N VAL A 63 -9.78 -0.37 -3.55
CA VAL A 63 -8.81 0.14 -2.57
C VAL A 63 -8.30 -1.01 -1.70
N THR A 64 -7.01 -1.02 -1.40
CA THR A 64 -6.40 -2.00 -0.49
C THR A 64 -5.35 -1.35 0.40
N THR A 65 -5.08 -1.95 1.55
CA THR A 65 -3.98 -1.53 2.42
C THR A 65 -2.84 -2.54 2.37
N VAL A 66 -1.62 -2.06 2.17
CA VAL A 66 -0.41 -2.90 2.13
C VAL A 66 0.68 -2.34 3.04
N TYR A 67 1.66 -3.17 3.39
CA TYR A 67 2.89 -2.71 4.05
C TYR A 67 3.83 -2.06 3.03
N GLU A 68 4.78 -1.23 3.50
CA GLU A 68 5.83 -0.65 2.65
C GLU A 68 6.58 -1.71 1.83
N LYS A 69 6.94 -2.83 2.46
CA LYS A 69 7.65 -3.95 1.82
C LYS A 69 6.90 -4.60 0.65
N ASN A 70 5.59 -4.38 0.55
CA ASN A 70 4.79 -4.88 -0.57
C ASN A 70 4.89 -3.97 -1.81
N ILE A 71 5.43 -2.77 -1.67
CA ILE A 71 5.65 -1.82 -2.76
C ILE A 71 7.03 -2.09 -3.37
N LEU A 72 7.05 -2.43 -4.65
CA LEU A 72 8.24 -2.83 -5.40
C LEU A 72 8.97 -1.62 -6.02
N GLY A 73 8.30 -0.46 -6.07
CA GLY A 73 8.85 0.80 -6.56
C GLY A 73 7.79 1.69 -7.20
N THR A 74 8.19 2.89 -7.59
CA THR A 74 7.34 3.78 -8.39
C THR A 74 7.08 3.18 -9.78
N ALA A 75 5.84 3.32 -10.25
CA ALA A 75 5.43 2.86 -11.58
C ALA A 75 5.86 3.84 -12.67
#